data_AF-K9JU58-F1
#
_entry.id   AF-K9JU58-F1
#
_cell.length_a   1.000
_cell.length_b   1.000
_cell.length_c   1.000
_cell.angle_alpha   90.00
_cell.angle_beta   90.00
_cell.angle_gamma   90.00
#
_symmetry.space_group_name_H-M   'P 1'
#
loop_
_entity.id
_entity.type
_entity.pdbx_description
1 polymer ?
#
loop_
_entity_poly.entity_id
_entity_poly.type
_entity_poly.pdbx_seq_one_letter_code
_entity_poly.pdbx_strand_id
1 'polypeptide(L)' 'FELLNEPRLHGKWWALQKRIVARVREIDANRVIIANGDNYAEISQLTNRESEDLIKTVVNGVVVNDPNVVYNFHFYNP' A
#
# COMPACT_ATOMS: atom_id res chain seq x y z
N PHE A 1 6.97 -4.21 -7.94
CA PHE A 1 5.97 -3.63 -8.85
C PHE A 1 5.32 -2.47 -8.13
N GLU A 2 5.45 -1.24 -8.63
CA GLU A 2 4.75 -0.09 -8.06
C GLU A 2 3.35 0.03 -8.66
N LEU A 3 2.36 0.26 -7.81
CA LEU A 3 0.96 0.27 -8.24
C LEU A 3 0.60 1.52 -9.04
N LEU A 4 1.02 2.69 -8.56
CA LEU A 4 0.75 3.98 -9.17
C LEU A 4 1.74 5.03 -8.63
N ASN A 5 2.45 5.71 -9.53
CA ASN A 5 3.26 6.87 -9.16
C ASN A 5 2.39 8.07 -8.84
N GLU A 6 2.70 8.78 -7.76
CA GLU A 6 2.06 10.05 -7.35
C GLU A 6 0.53 10.08 -7.44
N PRO A 7 -0.17 9.19 -6.72
CA PRO A 7 -1.62 9.20 -6.68
C PRO A 7 -2.15 10.54 -6.17
N ARG A 8 -3.23 11.01 -6.79
CA ARG A 8 -4.01 12.18 -6.34
C ARG A 8 -5.50 11.86 -6.40
N LEU A 9 -5.94 11.02 -5.47
CA LEU A 9 -7.31 10.49 -5.42
C LEU A 9 -8.12 11.03 -4.22
N HIS A 10 -7.64 12.10 -3.57
CA HIS A 10 -8.37 12.84 -2.53
C HIS A 10 -8.84 11.95 -1.36
N GLY A 11 -7.93 11.13 -0.83
CA GLY A 11 -8.17 10.23 0.30
C GLY A 11 -8.75 8.87 -0.10
N LYS A 12 -9.13 8.68 -1.37
CA LYS A 12 -9.68 7.41 -1.86
C LYS A 12 -8.59 6.40 -2.22
N TRP A 13 -7.33 6.84 -2.35
CA TRP A 13 -6.26 5.99 -2.83
C TRP A 13 -6.05 4.76 -1.95
N TRP A 14 -6.00 4.93 -0.63
CA TRP A 14 -5.67 3.84 0.28
C TRP A 14 -6.63 2.64 0.18
N ALA A 15 -7.93 2.92 0.11
CA ALA A 15 -8.96 1.89 -0.03
C ALA A 15 -8.89 1.20 -1.39
N LEU A 16 -8.63 1.94 -2.47
CA LEU A 16 -8.46 1.38 -3.81
C LEU A 16 -7.19 0.51 -3.89
N GLN A 17 -6.09 0.99 -3.34
CA GLN A 17 -4.81 0.31 -3.27
C GLN A 17 -4.94 -1.06 -2.59
N LYS A 18 -5.64 -1.15 -1.45
CA LYS A 18 -5.93 -2.44 -0.78
C LYS A 18 -6.67 -3.42 -1.69
N ARG A 19 -7.66 -2.94 -2.45
CA ARG A 19 -8.42 -3.78 -3.39
C ARG A 19 -7.57 -4.25 -4.56
N ILE A 20 -6.68 -3.40 -5.07
CA ILE A 20 -5.73 -3.78 -6.13
C ILE A 20 -4.79 -4.86 -5.61
N VAL A 21 -4.18 -4.68 -4.42
CA VAL A 21 -3.28 -5.69 -3.85
C VAL A 21 -3.98 -7.02 -3.62
N ALA A 22 -5.21 -7.01 -3.10
CA ALA A 22 -5.99 -8.23 -2.95
C ALA A 22 -6.14 -9.01 -4.27
N ARG A 23 -6.41 -8.31 -5.39
CA ARG A 23 -6.48 -8.92 -6.72
C ARG A 23 -5.13 -9.40 -7.25
N VAL A 24 -4.05 -8.68 -6.96
CA VAL A 24 -2.70 -9.16 -7.29
C VAL A 24 -2.39 -10.46 -6.54
N ARG A 25 -2.78 -10.57 -5.27
CA ARG A 25 -2.54 -11.78 -4.45
C ARG A 25 -3.32 -13.00 -4.90
N GLU A 26 -4.46 -12.83 -5.56
CA GLU A 26 -5.19 -13.92 -6.21
C GLU A 26 -4.40 -14.56 -7.37
N ILE A 27 -3.46 -13.82 -7.98
CA ILE A 27 -2.69 -14.23 -9.16
C ILE A 27 -1.24 -14.57 -8.78
N ASP A 28 -0.63 -13.76 -7.92
CA ASP A 28 0.76 -13.88 -7.47
C ASP A 28 0.88 -13.50 -5.98
N ALA A 29 0.79 -14.53 -5.14
CA ALA A 29 0.80 -14.40 -3.68
C ALA A 29 2.10 -13.78 -3.12
N ASN A 30 3.22 -13.91 -3.85
CA ASN A 30 4.56 -13.54 -3.34
C ASN A 30 5.17 -12.32 -4.01
N ARG A 31 4.49 -11.71 -5.00
CA ARG A 31 4.97 -10.50 -5.68
C ARG A 31 5.33 -9.40 -4.68
N VAL A 32 6.54 -8.85 -4.77
CA VAL A 32 6.85 -7.60 -4.05
C VAL A 32 6.08 -6.43 -4.67
N ILE A 33 5.26 -5.79 -3.86
CA ILE A 33 4.42 -4.64 -4.25
C ILE A 33 4.96 -3.40 -3.55
N ILE A 34 5.10 -2.32 -4.31
CA ILE A 34 5.42 -1.00 -3.78
C ILE A 34 4.10 -0.23 -3.68
N ALA A 35 3.73 0.10 -2.45
CA ALA A 35 2.55 0.89 -2.09
C ALA A 35 3.00 2.27 -1.62
N ASN A 36 2.15 3.29 -1.77
CA ASN A 36 2.47 4.65 -1.34
C ASN A 36 1.23 5.36 -0.77
N GLY A 37 1.48 6.54 -0.19
CA GLY A 37 0.45 7.45 0.30
C GLY A 37 -0.29 8.15 -0.84
N ASP A 38 -1.47 8.71 -0.56
CA ASP A 38 -2.15 9.64 -1.49
C ASP A 38 -1.34 10.96 -1.59
N ASN A 39 -1.83 11.93 -2.36
CA ASN A 39 -1.23 13.26 -2.50
C ASN A 39 0.26 13.22 -2.89
N TYR A 40 0.58 12.65 -4.05
CA TYR A 40 1.97 12.59 -4.56
C TYR A 40 2.91 11.75 -3.69
N ALA A 41 2.41 10.65 -3.12
CA ALA A 41 3.19 9.78 -2.22
C ALA A 41 3.74 10.54 -0.99
N GLU A 42 2.91 11.43 -0.41
CA GLU A 42 3.28 12.21 0.76
C GLU A 42 3.51 11.33 1.99
N ILE A 43 4.62 11.51 2.69
CA ILE A 43 5.02 10.69 3.85
C ILE A 43 3.98 10.71 4.98
N SER A 44 3.28 11.84 5.19
CA SER A 44 2.25 11.97 6.23
C SER A 44 1.09 10.99 6.03
N GLN A 45 0.80 10.60 4.79
CA GLN A 45 -0.24 9.63 4.46
C GLN A 45 0.13 8.20 4.87
N LEU A 46 1.42 7.95 5.14
CA LEU A 46 1.93 6.69 5.67
C LEU A 46 2.13 6.74 7.18
N THR A 47 2.70 7.83 7.71
CA THR A 47 3.02 7.92 9.15
C THR A 47 1.78 8.06 10.04
N ASN A 48 0.65 8.49 9.48
CA ASN A 48 -0.63 8.57 10.18
C ASN A 48 -1.42 7.25 10.15
N ARG A 49 -0.80 6.14 9.72
CA ARG A 49 -1.44 4.83 9.60
C ARG A 49 -1.01 3.94 10.75
N GLU A 50 -1.99 3.28 11.37
CA GLU A 50 -1.73 2.24 12.35
C GLU A 50 -1.58 0.87 11.68
N SER A 51 -1.13 -0.13 12.45
CA SER A 51 -0.90 -1.48 11.92
C SER A 51 -2.15 -2.06 11.24
N GLU A 52 -3.34 -1.85 11.80
CA GLU A 52 -4.64 -2.24 11.25
C GLU A 52 -4.94 -1.60 9.88
N ASP A 53 -4.39 -0.41 9.62
CA ASP A 53 -4.58 0.29 8.36
C ASP A 53 -3.70 -0.25 7.25
N LEU A 54 -2.62 -0.97 7.57
CA LEU A 54 -1.69 -1.50 6.58
C LEU A 54 -2.35 -2.54 5.67
N ILE A 55 -1.71 -2.77 4.52
CA ILE A 55 -2.18 -3.78 3.57
C ILE A 55 -1.98 -5.17 4.20
N LYS A 56 -3.06 -5.96 4.21
CA LYS A 56 -3.11 -7.26 4.88
C LYS A 56 -3.11 -8.41 3.86
N THR A 57 -2.63 -9.56 4.30
CA THR A 57 -2.78 -10.85 3.60
C THR A 57 -3.20 -11.94 4.58
N VAL A 58 -3.53 -13.12 4.07
CA VAL A 58 -3.89 -14.29 4.88
C VAL A 58 -2.78 -15.33 4.78
N VAL A 59 -2.22 -15.71 5.92
CA VAL A 59 -1.21 -16.78 6.03
C VAL A 59 -1.77 -17.83 6.99
N ASN A 60 -1.95 -19.07 6.52
CA ASN A 60 -2.49 -20.18 7.31
C ASN A 60 -3.82 -19.85 8.01
N GLY A 61 -4.69 -19.09 7.34
CA GLY A 61 -5.99 -18.66 7.89
C GLY A 61 -5.93 -17.46 8.85
N VAL A 62 -4.75 -16.90 9.12
CA VAL A 62 -4.57 -15.73 9.98
C VAL A 62 -4.34 -14.48 9.14
N VAL A 63 -5.07 -13.40 9.44
CA VAL A 63 -4.87 -12.09 8.81
C VAL A 63 -3.65 -11.41 9.42
N VAL A 64 -2.66 -11.12 8.59
CA VAL A 64 -1.39 -10.49 8.99
C VAL A 64 -1.07 -9.31 8.08
N ASN A 65 -0.12 -8.45 8.50
CA ASN A 65 0.46 -7.46 7.58
C ASN A 65 1.13 -8.20 6.42
N ASP A 66 0.88 -7.76 5.18
CA ASP A 66 1.49 -8.37 4.01
C ASP A 66 3.00 -8.16 4.05
N PRO A 67 3.81 -9.23 4.18
CA PRO A 67 5.25 -9.11 4.34
C PRO A 67 5.94 -8.70 3.03
N ASN A 68 5.24 -8.78 1.90
CA ASN A 68 5.75 -8.48 0.56
C ASN A 68 5.27 -7.10 0.06
N VAL A 69 4.88 -6.21 0.97
CA VAL A 69 4.55 -4.81 0.67
C VAL A 69 5.67 -3.90 1.20
N VAL A 70 6.23 -3.08 0.31
CA VAL A 70 7.17 -2.01 0.62
C VAL A 70 6.44 -0.68 0.49
N TYR A 71 6.60 0.21 1.48
CA TYR A 71 5.99 1.54 1.46
C TYR A 71 6.99 2.57 0.92
N ASN A 72 6.61 3.25 -0.16
CA ASN A 72 7.37 4.31 -0.82
C ASN A 72 6.76 5.70 -0.53
N PHE A 73 7.61 6.71 -0.46
CA PHE A 73 7.23 8.12 -0.34
C PHE A 73 8.16 8.99 -1.17
N HIS A 74 7.68 10.16 -1.57
CA HIS A 74 8.50 11.16 -2.25
C HIS A 74 8.94 12.25 -1.26
N PHE A 75 10.15 12.78 -1.43
CA PHE A 75 10.68 13.86 -0.63
C PHE A 75 11.30 14.91 -1.55
N TYR A 76 10.61 16.04 -1.66
CA TYR A 76 11.03 17.19 -2.47
C TYR A 76 11.28 18.44 -1.61
N ASN A 77 11.26 18.29 -0.28
CA ASN A 77 11.68 19.36 0.61
C ASN A 77 13.21 19.52 0.50
N PRO A 78 13.71 20.76 0.43
CA PRO A 78 15.15 21.02 0.46
C PRO A 78 15.79 20.64 1.80
#